data_AF-A0A9D9VKS1-F1
#
_entry.id   AF-A0A9D9VKS1-F1
#
_cell.length_a   1.000
_cell.length_b   1.000
_cell.length_c   1.000
_cell.angle_alpha   90.00
_cell.angle_beta   90.00
_cell.angle_gamma   90.00
#
_symmetry.space_group_name_H-M   'P 1'
#
loop_
_entity.id
_entity.type
_entity.pdbx_description
1 polymer ?
#
loop_
_entity_poly.entity_id
_entity_poly.type
_entity_poly.pdbx_seq_one_letter_code
_entity_poly.pdbx_strand_id
1 'polypeptide(L)' 'MIDWWPWIQPLVEIEGVSEQEIHPVSDLLGFEWSRKVHGGIEPAYQDVYDISAQVIKELASITFTAPPATWLACKK' A
#
# COMPACT_ATOMS: atom_id res chain seq x y z
N MET A 1 6.89 6.23 8.54
CA MET A 1 7.69 5.02 8.29
C MET A 1 7.79 4.81 6.78
N ILE A 2 8.84 4.12 6.29
CA ILE A 2 8.93 3.70 4.89
C ILE A 2 8.81 2.19 4.87
N ASP A 3 7.82 1.70 4.15
CA ASP A 3 7.51 0.28 4.07
C ASP A 3 7.76 -0.26 2.68
N TRP A 4 8.42 -1.42 2.65
CA TRP A 4 8.66 -2.15 1.43
C TRP A 4 7.78 -3.39 1.47
N TRP A 5 7.01 -3.57 0.41
CA TRP A 5 6.17 -4.74 0.22
C TRP A 5 6.48 -5.39 -1.13
N PRO A 6 6.43 -6.72 -1.24
CA PRO A 6 6.69 -7.39 -2.51
C PRO A 6 5.74 -6.94 -3.62
N TRP A 7 6.26 -6.78 -4.83
CA TRP A 7 5.50 -6.58 -6.08
C TRP A 7 4.85 -5.20 -6.29
N ILE A 8 4.83 -4.34 -5.26
CA ILE A 8 4.38 -2.94 -5.34
C ILE A 8 5.54 -1.96 -5.08
N GLN A 9 5.28 -0.65 -5.27
CA GLN A 9 6.23 0.40 -4.93
C GLN A 9 6.33 0.57 -3.40
N PRO A 10 7.45 1.11 -2.89
CA PRO A 10 7.56 1.45 -1.47
C PRO A 10 6.49 2.45 -1.05
N LEU A 11 6.06 2.34 0.20
CA LEU A 11 5.01 3.15 0.80
C LEU A 11 5.58 4.05 1.88
N VAL A 12 4.95 5.20 2.07
CA VAL A 12 5.17 6.02 3.26
C VAL A 12 3.92 5.97 4.11
N GLU A 13 4.10 5.52 5.35
CA GLU A 13 3.06 5.56 6.37
C GLU A 13 3.29 6.74 7.29
N ILE A 14 2.29 7.61 7.43
CA ILE A 14 2.32 8.73 8.36
C ILE A 14 1.24 8.46 9.40
N GLU A 15 1.68 8.18 10.62
CA GLU A 15 0.81 7.84 11.75
C GLU A 15 0.93 8.90 12.85
N GLY A 16 -0.16 9.12 13.57
CA GLY A 16 -0.23 10.09 14.65
C GLY A 16 -1.58 10.00 15.37
N VAL A 17 -1.76 10.85 16.39
CA VAL A 17 -2.96 10.79 17.25
C VAL A 17 -4.22 11.31 16.54
N SER A 18 -4.09 12.07 15.45
CA SER A 18 -5.20 12.54 14.62
C SER A 18 -4.75 12.91 13.20
N GLU A 19 -5.68 12.90 12.24
CA GLU A 19 -5.41 13.37 10.87
C GLU A 19 -4.92 14.82 10.81
N GLN A 20 -5.42 15.67 11.72
CA GLN A 20 -5.04 17.08 11.80
C GLN A 20 -3.55 17.25 12.11
N GLU A 21 -2.97 16.36 12.92
CA GLU A 21 -1.55 16.42 13.28
C GLU A 21 -0.63 15.86 12.21
N ILE A 22 -1.10 14.88 11.43
CA ILE A 22 -0.27 14.24 10.38
C ILE A 22 -0.35 14.97 9.02
N HIS A 23 -1.38 15.76 8.75
CA HIS A 23 -1.53 16.48 7.48
C HIS A 23 -0.36 17.44 7.18
N PRO A 24 0.09 18.30 8.13
CA PRO A 24 1.26 19.16 7.89
C PRO A 24 2.55 18.38 7.61
N VAL A 25 2.67 17.16 8.15
CA VAL A 25 3.83 16.27 7.90
C VAL A 25 3.79 15.74 6.48
N SER A 26 2.62 15.35 5.98
CA SER A 26 2.42 14.97 4.58
C SER A 26 2.82 16.10 3.63
N ASP A 27 2.35 17.32 3.91
CA ASP A 27 2.66 18.50 3.10
C ASP A 27 4.16 18.82 3.11
N LEU A 28 4.81 18.74 4.28
CA LEU A 28 6.24 18.97 4.43
C LEU A 28 7.08 17.98 3.61
N LEU A 29 6.62 16.73 3.52
CA LEU A 29 7.27 15.67 2.74
C LEU A 29 6.93 15.74 1.24
N GLY A 30 6.05 16.66 0.84
CA GLY A 30 5.67 16.87 -0.56
C GLY A 30 4.67 15.84 -1.10
N PHE A 31 3.90 15.17 -0.23
CA PHE A 31 2.86 14.24 -0.65
C PHE A 31 1.52 14.93 -0.88
N GLU A 32 0.76 14.45 -1.86
CA GLU A 32 -0.60 14.93 -2.13
C GLU A 32 -1.60 14.29 -1.15
N TRP A 33 -2.11 15.10 -0.21
CA TRP A 33 -3.05 14.61 0.81
C TRP A 33 -4.32 13.94 0.24
N SER A 34 -4.77 14.36 -0.94
CA SER A 34 -5.93 13.79 -1.64
C SER A 34 -5.73 12.35 -2.10
N ARG A 35 -4.48 11.88 -2.18
CA ARG A 35 -4.12 10.51 -2.58
C ARG A 35 -3.91 9.56 -1.39
N LYS A 36 -4.09 10.04 -0.16
CA LYS A 36 -3.93 9.19 1.03
C LYS A 36 -4.90 8.01 1.00
N VAL A 37 -4.46 6.90 1.57
CA VAL A 37 -5.29 5.72 1.78
C VAL A 37 -5.31 5.39 3.27
N HIS A 38 -6.42 4.81 3.74
CA HIS A 38 -6.56 4.33 5.10
C HIS A 38 -6.74 2.82 5.10
N GLY A 39 -6.21 2.14 6.11
CA GLY A 39 -6.31 0.68 6.26
C GLY A 39 -4.94 0.04 6.39
N GLY A 40 -4.88 -1.28 6.17
CA GLY A 40 -3.63 -2.02 6.08
C GLY A 40 -3.01 -1.89 4.69
N ILE A 41 -2.28 -2.93 4.27
CA ILE A 41 -1.58 -2.95 2.99
C ILE A 41 -2.51 -3.14 1.77
N GLU A 42 -3.73 -3.60 1.98
CA GLU A 42 -4.63 -4.02 0.91
C GLU A 42 -4.92 -2.91 -0.12
N PRO A 43 -5.23 -1.65 0.26
CA PRO A 43 -5.43 -0.57 -0.70
C PRO A 43 -4.24 -0.36 -1.63
N ALA A 44 -3.01 -0.53 -1.14
CA ALA A 44 -1.80 -0.36 -1.97
C ALA A 44 -1.68 -1.46 -3.04
N TYR A 45 -2.03 -2.71 -2.71
CA TYR A 45 -2.11 -3.75 -3.72
C TYR A 45 -3.28 -3.54 -4.68
N GLN A 46 -4.41 -3.02 -4.21
CA GLN A 46 -5.59 -2.76 -5.05
C GLN A 46 -5.38 -1.59 -6.04
N ASP A 47 -4.46 -0.67 -5.75
CA ASP A 47 -4.01 0.38 -6.68
C ASP A 47 -3.24 -0.22 -7.87
N VAL A 48 -2.50 -1.31 -7.65
CA VAL A 48 -1.66 -1.96 -8.67
C VAL A 48 -2.37 -3.11 -9.38
N TYR A 49 -3.26 -3.82 -8.69
CA TYR A 49 -3.88 -5.07 -9.14
C TYR A 49 -5.41 -5.03 -9.06
N ASP A 50 -6.09 -5.75 -9.97
CA ASP A 50 -7.55 -5.87 -9.98
C ASP A 50 -8.06 -7.01 -9.10
N ILE A 51 -7.95 -6.80 -7.79
CA ILE A 51 -8.27 -7.78 -6.77
C ILE A 51 -9.05 -7.16 -5.60
N SER A 52 -9.70 -8.01 -4.81
CA SER A 52 -10.27 -7.61 -3.53
C SER A 52 -9.24 -7.67 -2.40
N ALA A 53 -9.48 -6.94 -1.31
CA ALA A 53 -8.68 -7.04 -0.10
C ALA A 53 -8.65 -8.47 0.47
N GLN A 54 -9.73 -9.24 0.29
CA GLN A 54 -9.81 -10.62 0.76
C GLN A 54 -8.77 -11.52 0.07
N VAL A 55 -8.54 -11.30 -1.23
CA VAL A 55 -7.52 -12.04 -1.97
C VAL A 55 -6.14 -11.87 -1.31
N ILE A 56 -5.76 -10.63 -0.96
CA ILE A 56 -4.47 -10.37 -0.29
C ILE A 56 -4.40 -11.06 1.09
N LYS A 57 -5.49 -11.02 1.86
CA LYS A 57 -5.55 -11.64 3.20
C LYS A 57 -5.45 -13.17 3.16
N GLU A 58 -5.89 -13.79 2.07
CA GLU A 58 -5.88 -15.24 1.89
C GLU A 58 -4.66 -15.77 1.14
N LEU A 59 -3.80 -14.89 0.60
CA LEU A 59 -2.56 -15.31 -0.04
C LEU A 59 -1.68 -16.06 0.96
N ALA A 60 -1.34 -17.31 0.62
CA ALA A 60 -0.49 -18.14 1.45
C ALA A 60 0.94 -17.57 1.60
N SER A 61 1.40 -16.74 0.65
CA SER A 61 2.74 -16.17 0.67
C SER A 61 2.83 -14.91 -0.17
N ILE A 62 3.53 -13.90 0.38
CA ILE A 62 3.92 -12.65 -0.28
C ILE A 62 5.40 -12.44 0.07
N THR A 63 6.31 -12.55 -0.91
CA THR A 63 7.76 -12.49 -0.65
C THR A 63 8.51 -11.76 -1.76
N PHE A 64 9.66 -11.17 -1.41
CA PHE A 64 10.51 -10.45 -2.38
C PHE A 64 11.24 -11.36 -3.36
N THR A 65 11.39 -12.65 -3.04
CA THR A 65 12.19 -13.60 -3.81
C THR A 65 11.38 -14.36 -4.85
N ALA A 66 10.05 -14.43 -4.69
CA ALA A 66 9.16 -15.09 -5.63
C ALA A 66 8.28 -14.06 -6.35
N PRO A 67 8.00 -14.25 -7.65
CA PRO A 67 7.02 -13.42 -8.34
C PRO A 67 5.60 -13.66 -7.79
N PRO A 68 4.65 -12.74 -8.02
CA PRO A 68 3.25 -13.01 -7.73
C PRO A 68 2.76 -14.22 -8.53
N ALA A 69 1.70 -14.87 -8.04
CA ALA A 69 1.05 -15.95 -8.77
C ALA A 69 0.65 -15.47 -10.18
N THR A 70 0.69 -16.35 -11.17
CA THR A 70 0.47 -15.95 -12.58
C THR A 70 -0.90 -15.33 -12.82
N TRP A 71 -1.93 -15.77 -12.11
CA TRP A 71 -3.28 -15.19 -12.17
C TRP A 71 -3.36 -13.78 -11.56
N LEU A 72 -2.38 -13.41 -10.73
CA LEU A 72 -2.23 -12.08 -10.12
C LEU A 72 -1.29 -11.17 -10.94
N ALA A 73 -0.62 -11.68 -11.97
CA ALA A 73 0.44 -10.95 -12.67
C ALA A 73 -0.07 -9.78 -13.54
N CYS A 74 -1.38 -9.70 -13.81
CA CYS A 74 -1.97 -8.60 -14.57
C CYS A 74 -2.12 -7.36 -13.68
N LYS A 75 -1.27 -6.36 -13.91
CA LYS A 75 -1.43 -5.02 -13.32
C LYS A 75 -2.55 -4.26 -14.03
N LYS A 76 -3.19 -3.34 -13.31
CA LYS A 76 -4.16 -2.39 -13.88
C LYS A 76 -3.51 -1.41 -14.86
#